data_AF-D2B8N3-F1
#
_entry.id   AF-D2B8N3-F1
#
_cell.length_a   1.000
_cell.length_b   1.000
_cell.length_c   1.000
_cell.angle_alpha   90.00
_cell.angle_beta   90.00
_cell.angle_gamma   90.00
#
_symmetry.space_group_name_H-M   'P 1'
#
loop_
_entity.id
_entity.type
_entity.pdbx_description
1 polymer ?
#
loop_
_entity_poly.entity_id
_entity_poly.type
_entity_poly.pdbx_seq_one_letter_code
_entity_poly.pdbx_strand_id
1 'polypeptide(L)' 'MAYHGNNGRMRITEVGNAFDREVHLGVFHSPIASDNGRVAAPSFGKQDGVDYMFYEAGHRLNARICIAGAV' A
#
# COMPACT_ATOMS: atom_id res chain seq x y z
N MET A 1 3.18 -1.94 -9.68
CA MET A 1 3.48 -2.83 -8.53
C MET A 1 3.50 -2.01 -7.25
N ALA A 2 2.73 -2.41 -6.22
CA ALA A 2 2.73 -1.75 -4.91
C ALA A 2 3.35 -2.67 -3.85
N TYR A 3 4.13 -2.12 -2.92
CA TYR A 3 4.88 -2.91 -1.94
C TYR A 3 5.19 -2.14 -0.65
N HIS A 4 5.48 -2.87 0.42
CA HIS A 4 5.98 -2.34 1.69
C HIS A 4 7.48 -2.08 1.61
N GLY A 5 7.96 -0.92 2.09
CA GLY A 5 9.38 -0.68 2.29
C GLY A 5 9.78 -0.65 3.76
N ASN A 6 11.07 -0.84 4.04
CA ASN A 6 11.64 -0.99 5.39
C ASN A 6 11.42 0.21 6.34
N ASN A 7 10.93 1.35 5.85
CA ASN A 7 10.67 2.53 6.67
C ASN A 7 9.19 2.68 7.07
N GLY A 8 8.41 1.60 7.07
CA GLY A 8 7.01 1.62 7.50
C GLY A 8 6.02 2.17 6.47
N ARG A 9 6.49 2.59 5.29
CA ARG A 9 5.67 3.22 4.23
C ARG A 9 5.50 2.30 3.03
N MET A 10 4.39 2.45 2.30
CA MET A 10 4.15 1.73 1.05
C MET A 10 4.55 2.57 -0.16
N ARG A 11 5.15 1.88 -1.14
CA ARG A 11 5.71 2.45 -2.36
C ARG A 11 5.05 1.85 -3.58
N ILE A 12 5.02 2.64 -4.64
CA ILE A 12 4.53 2.20 -5.94
C ILE A 12 5.63 2.39 -6.98
N THR A 13 5.80 1.35 -7.79
CA THR A 13 6.74 1.29 -8.89
C THR A 13 5.94 0.91 -10.13
N GLU A 14 6.08 1.69 -11.20
CA GLU A 14 5.63 1.27 -12.52
C GLU A 14 6.56 0.16 -13.00
N VAL A 15 5.97 -0.99 -13.35
CA VAL A 15 6.71 -2.12 -13.91
C VAL A 15 6.16 -2.38 -15.31
N GLY A 16 7.06 -2.56 -16.27
CA GLY A 16 6.68 -2.85 -17.65
C GLY A 16 5.85 -4.13 -17.74
N ASN A 17 4.98 -4.23 -18.75
CA ASN A 17 4.15 -5.43 -18.95
C ASN A 17 5.01 -6.69 -19.17
N ALA A 18 6.23 -6.53 -19.70
CA ALA A 18 7.22 -7.59 -19.87
C ALA A 18 8.19 -7.71 -18.68
N PHE A 19 7.96 -6.97 -17.59
CA PHE A 19 8.85 -6.89 -16.42
C PHE A 19 10.28 -6.42 -16.74
N ASP A 20 10.44 -5.64 -17.79
CA ASP A 20 11.70 -5.11 -18.33
C ASP A 20 12.00 -3.66 -17.91
N ARG A 21 11.03 -3.01 -17.27
CA ARG A 21 11.11 -1.63 -16.79
C ARG A 21 10.78 -1.57 -15.32
N GLU A 22 11.52 -0.74 -14.59
CA GLU A 22 11.24 -0.40 -13.19
C GLU A 22 11.37 1.12 -13.01
N VAL A 23 10.26 1.81 -12.72
CA VAL A 23 10.26 3.25 -12.41
C VAL A 23 9.62 3.49 -11.05
N HIS A 24 10.45 3.91 -10.09
CA HIS A 24 10.00 4.20 -8.73
C HIS A 24 9.23 5.52 -8.70
N LEU A 25 7.92 5.45 -8.50
CA LEU A 25 7.04 6.62 -8.43
C LEU A 25 7.00 7.24 -7.02
N GLY A 26 7.58 6.54 -6.03
CA GLY A 26 7.74 7.04 -4.67
C GLY A 26 6.78 6.41 -3.67
N VAL A 27 6.52 7.15 -2.57
CA VAL A 27 5.62 6.72 -1.49
C VAL A 27 4.20 7.15 -1.86
N PHE A 28 3.26 6.20 -1.88
CA PHE A 28 1.84 6.49 -2.15
C PHE A 28 0.98 6.41 -0.89
N HIS A 29 1.45 5.71 0.16
CA HIS A 29 0.75 5.65 1.43
C HIS A 29 1.74 5.63 2.60
N SER A 30 1.52 6.53 3.55
CA SER A 30 2.28 6.64 4.80
C SER A 30 1.37 6.28 5.97
N PRO A 31 1.90 5.65 7.02
CA PRO A 31 1.10 5.27 8.18
C PRO A 31 0.50 6.50 8.83
N ILE A 32 -0.78 6.43 9.21
CA ILE A 32 -1.45 7.41 10.06
C ILE A 32 -1.24 7.05 11.54
N ALA A 33 -1.72 7.90 12.45
CA ALA A 33 -1.51 7.73 13.89
C ALA A 33 -1.97 6.35 14.40
N SER A 34 -3.08 5.83 13.87
CA SER A 34 -3.60 4.51 14.24
C SER A 34 -2.76 3.34 13.74
N ASP A 35 -1.85 3.52 12.79
CA ASP A 35 -1.15 2.41 12.12
C ASP A 35 0.13 1.99 12.84
N ASN A 36 0.44 2.62 13.97
CA ASN A 36 1.62 2.33 14.79
C ASN A 36 2.92 2.29 13.96
N GLY A 37 3.06 3.27 13.04
CA GLY A 37 4.26 3.49 12.25
C GLY A 37 4.52 2.51 11.11
N ARG A 38 3.63 1.54 10.83
CA ARG A 38 3.81 0.58 9.73
C ARG A 38 2.51 0.33 8.96
N VAL A 39 2.63 0.44 7.63
CA VAL A 39 1.63 -0.02 6.66
C VAL A 39 2.25 -1.00 5.67
N ALA A 40 1.53 -2.06 5.29
CA ALA A 40 2.04 -3.10 4.40
C ALA A 40 0.94 -3.84 3.63
N ALA A 41 1.37 -4.76 2.75
CA ALA A 41 0.52 -5.70 2.00
C ALA A 41 -0.73 -5.05 1.35
N PRO A 42 -0.55 -4.02 0.50
CA PRO A 42 -1.67 -3.35 -0.14
C PRO A 42 -2.35 -4.28 -1.16
N SER A 43 -3.67 -4.33 -1.15
CA SER A 43 -4.51 -4.95 -2.18
C SER A 43 -5.57 -3.96 -2.61
N PHE A 44 -5.78 -3.84 -3.92
CA PHE A 44 -6.69 -2.84 -4.49
C PHE A 44 -7.94 -3.51 -5.06
N GLY A 45 -9.08 -2.84 -4.96
CA GLY A 45 -10.34 -3.29 -5.53
C GLY A 45 -11.27 -2.12 -5.80
N LYS A 46 -12.32 -2.36 -6.58
CA LYS A 46 -13.34 -1.37 -6.90
C LYS A 46 -14.71 -1.92 -6.51
N GLN A 47 -15.51 -1.11 -5.82
CA GLN A 47 -16.90 -1.42 -5.53
C GLN A 47 -17.75 -0.18 -5.77
N ASP A 48 -18.84 -0.33 -6.52
CA ASP A 48 -19.80 0.76 -6.82
C ASP A 48 -19.15 2.03 -7.39
N GLY A 49 -18.11 1.84 -8.21
CA GLY A 49 -17.35 2.94 -8.82
C GLY A 49 -16.25 3.54 -7.93
N VAL A 50 -16.21 3.19 -6.65
CA VAL A 50 -15.22 3.68 -5.68
C VAL A 50 -14.03 2.73 -5.63
N ASP A 51 -12.83 3.29 -5.79
CA ASP A 51 -11.57 2.57 -5.62
C ASP A 51 -11.21 2.47 -4.12
N TYR A 52 -10.85 1.26 -3.69
CA TYR A 52 -10.46 0.94 -2.33
C TYR A 52 -9.10 0.27 -2.29
N MET A 53 -8.40 0.48 -1.17
CA MET A 53 -7.21 -0.27 -0.78
C MET A 53 -7.47 -0.96 0.56
N PHE A 54 -7.28 -2.27 0.59
CA PHE A 54 -7.08 -3.03 1.82
C PHE A 54 -5.59 -3.10 2.13
N TYR A 55 -5.22 -2.97 3.40
CA TYR A 55 -3.81 -2.99 3.82
C TYR A 55 -3.65 -3.50 5.26
N GLU A 56 -2.45 -3.95 5.60
CA GLU A 56 -2.05 -4.24 6.98
C GLU A 56 -1.54 -2.97 7.67
N ALA A 57 -2.06 -2.68 8.87
CA ALA A 57 -1.60 -1.60 9.73
C ALA A 57 -1.03 -2.15 11.05
N GLY A 58 0.17 -1.71 11.44
CA GLY A 58 0.86 -2.14 12.66
C GLY A 58 2.00 -3.13 12.43
N HIS A 59 2.61 -3.58 13.53
CA HIS A 59 3.76 -4.49 13.52
C HIS A 59 3.43 -5.84 12.88
N ARG A 60 4.43 -6.45 12.25
CA ARG A 60 4.32 -7.80 11.69
C ARG A 60 3.87 -8.78 12.79
N LEU A 61 2.93 -9.68 12.46
CA LEU A 61 2.27 -10.64 13.37
C LEU A 61 1.30 -10.04 14.41
N ASN A 62 1.14 -8.71 14.45
CA ASN A 62 0.13 -8.03 15.25
C ASN A 62 -0.53 -6.90 14.44
N ALA A 63 -0.63 -7.12 13.12
CA ALA A 63 -1.21 -6.16 12.21
C ALA A 63 -2.73 -6.34 12.16
N ARG A 64 -3.45 -5.26 11.88
CA ARG A 64 -4.88 -5.27 11.58
C ARG A 64 -5.07 -5.07 10.09
N ILE A 65 -6.18 -5.60 9.57
CA ILE A 65 -6.62 -5.29 8.21
C ILE A 65 -7.42 -3.99 8.27
N CYS A 66 -7.02 -3.02 7.44
CA CYS A 66 -7.64 -1.72 7.32
C CYS A 66 -8.09 -1.48 5.86
N ILE A 67 -9.02 -0.53 5.68
CA ILE A 67 -9.51 -0.10 4.37
C ILE A 67 -9.34 1.41 4.23
N ALA A 68 -8.95 1.85 3.04
CA ALA A 68 -8.93 3.26 2.64
C ALA A 68 -9.66 3.41 1.30
N GLY A 69 -10.48 4.45 1.17
CA GLY A 69 -11.09 4.85 -0.10
C GLY A 69 -10.24 5.89 -0.82
N ALA A 70 -10.25 5.86 -2.15
CA ALA A 70 -9.78 6.98 -2.95
C ALA A 70 -10.67 8.21 -2.72
N VAL A 71 -10.06 9.40 -2.74
CA VAL A 71 -10.74 10.69 -2.62
C VAL A 71 -10.64 11.43 -3.95
#